data_AF-A0A930U898-F1
#
_entry.id   AF-A0A930U898-F1
#
_cell.length_a   1.000
_cell.length_b   1.000
_cell.length_c   1.000
_cell.angle_alpha   90.00
_cell.angle_beta   90.00
_cell.angle_gamma   90.00
#
_symmetry.space_group_name_H-M   'P 1'
#
loop_
_entity.id
_entity.type
_entity.pdbx_description
1 polymer ?
#
loop_
_entity_poly.entity_id
_entity_poly.type
_entity_poly.pdbx_seq_one_letter_code
_entity_poly.pdbx_strand_id
1 'polypeptide(L)'
;MPVGNRRFSPSPPPKVVFKGFGESSLDFELWAWIDCIDKLVVIRSRLYFLVEAELRQRGIAIPYPHLDLALRNPEVLRPDWHPNEGRPAGPC
;
A
#
# COMPACT_ATOMS: atom_id res chain seq x y z
N MET A 1 4.42 -53.80 -18.75
CA MET A 1 4.54 -53.03 -17.50
C MET A 1 3.63 -51.81 -17.61
N PRO A 2 2.64 -51.58 -16.73
CA PRO A 2 1.77 -50.42 -16.86
C PRO A 2 2.53 -49.16 -16.39
N VAL A 3 2.52 -48.13 -17.25
CA VAL A 3 3.11 -46.81 -17.00
C VAL A 3 2.25 -46.12 -15.94
N GLY A 4 2.81 -45.90 -14.75
CA GLY A 4 2.14 -45.19 -13.67
C GLY A 4 1.95 -43.72 -14.03
N ASN A 5 0.71 -43.33 -14.27
CA ASN A 5 0.30 -41.95 -14.55
C ASN A 5 0.66 -41.04 -13.36
N ARG A 6 1.71 -40.23 -13.55
CA ARG A 6 2.21 -39.28 -12.57
C ARG A 6 1.15 -38.20 -12.32
N ARG A 7 0.53 -38.23 -11.15
CA ARG A 7 -0.43 -37.24 -10.69
C ARG A 7 0.26 -35.87 -10.66
N PHE A 8 -0.29 -34.91 -11.40
CA PHE A 8 0.06 -33.49 -11.27
C PHE A 8 -0.22 -33.11 -9.81
N SER A 9 0.83 -32.86 -9.04
CA SER A 9 0.71 -32.30 -7.70
C SER A 9 0.75 -30.78 -7.89
N PRO A 10 -0.26 -30.00 -7.45
CA PRO A 10 -0.23 -28.53 -7.50
C PRO A 10 0.76 -27.98 -6.45
N SER A 11 1.97 -28.53 -6.48
CA SER A 11 3.03 -28.37 -5.52
C SER A 11 4.14 -27.56 -6.18
N PRO A 12 4.61 -26.50 -5.52
CA PRO A 12 4.43 -26.25 -4.09
C PRO A 12 3.15 -25.45 -3.75
N PRO A 13 2.55 -25.67 -2.55
CA PRO A 13 1.43 -24.88 -2.06
C PRO A 13 1.85 -23.41 -1.88
N PRO A 14 0.92 -22.45 -1.98
CA PRO A 14 1.23 -21.05 -1.74
C PRO A 14 1.85 -20.86 -0.35
N LYS A 15 2.85 -19.99 -0.26
CA LYS A 15 3.58 -19.71 0.98
C LYS A 15 3.52 -18.22 1.28
N VAL A 16 3.40 -17.89 2.55
CA VAL A 16 3.58 -16.53 3.05
C VAL A 16 4.89 -16.51 3.83
N VAL A 17 5.79 -15.60 3.46
CA VAL A 17 7.08 -15.41 4.10
C VAL A 17 7.05 -14.07 4.81
N PHE A 18 7.28 -14.07 6.13
CA PHE A 18 7.52 -12.84 6.88
C PHE A 18 8.97 -12.40 6.63
N LYS A 19 9.14 -11.25 5.98
CA LYS A 19 10.44 -10.70 5.61
C LYS A 19 11.10 -9.95 6.76
N GLY A 20 10.29 -9.38 7.64
CA GLY A 20 10.75 -8.66 8.82
C GLY A 20 9.92 -7.42 9.09
N PHE A 21 10.51 -6.52 9.87
CA PHE A 21 9.94 -5.22 10.19
C PHE A 21 10.51 -4.18 9.23
N GLY A 22 9.63 -3.49 8.51
CA GLY A 22 9.96 -2.30 7.73
C GLY A 22 9.99 -1.04 8.61
N GLU A 23 10.23 0.12 8.00
CA GLU A 23 10.31 1.42 8.71
C GLU A 23 9.02 1.78 9.46
N SER A 24 7.86 1.37 8.93
CA SER A 24 6.54 1.53 9.57
C SER A 24 5.56 0.43 9.15
N SER A 25 6.08 -0.77 8.87
CA SER A 25 5.29 -1.90 8.31
C SER A 25 5.76 -3.26 8.80
N LEU A 26 4.87 -4.25 8.70
CA LEU A 26 5.23 -5.67 8.73
C LEU A 26 5.29 -6.17 7.29
N ASP A 27 6.45 -6.64 6.85
CA ASP A 27 6.66 -6.97 5.45
C ASP A 27 6.45 -8.47 5.23
N PHE A 28 5.51 -8.80 4.33
CA PHE A 28 5.19 -10.17 3.95
C PHE A 28 5.30 -10.36 2.44
N GLU A 29 5.80 -11.53 2.02
CA GLU A 29 5.79 -11.97 0.63
C GLU A 29 4.84 -13.16 0.46
N LEU A 30 3.91 -13.06 -0.51
CA LEU A 30 3.06 -14.17 -0.92
C LEU A 30 3.66 -14.83 -2.16
N TRP A 31 4.09 -16.08 -2.03
CA TRP A 31 4.58 -16.91 -3.12
C TRP A 31 3.45 -17.84 -3.57
N ALA A 32 3.07 -17.74 -4.84
CA ALA A 32 2.07 -18.59 -5.46
C ALA A 32 2.53 -19.02 -6.85
N TRP A 33 2.17 -20.25 -7.23
CA TRP A 33 2.52 -20.83 -8.53
C TRP A 33 1.28 -20.83 -9.41
N ILE A 34 1.48 -20.47 -10.67
CA ILE A 34 0.42 -20.44 -11.68
C ILE A 34 0.89 -21.17 -12.93
N ASP A 35 -0.01 -21.95 -13.53
CA ASP A 35 0.29 -22.72 -14.74
C ASP A 35 -0.02 -21.93 -16.03
N CYS A 36 -0.66 -20.78 -15.93
CA CYS A 36 -1.12 -19.98 -17.07
C CYS A 36 -0.56 -18.56 -17.03
N ILE A 37 0.50 -18.31 -17.79
CA ILE A 37 1.19 -17.01 -17.85
C ILE A 37 0.26 -15.91 -18.38
N ASP A 38 -0.59 -16.21 -19.36
CA ASP A 38 -1.52 -15.24 -19.97
C ASP A 38 -2.49 -14.63 -18.96
N LYS A 39 -2.77 -15.35 -17.86
CA LYS A 39 -3.70 -14.92 -16.81
C LYS A 39 -2.97 -14.32 -15.60
N LEU A 40 -1.64 -14.27 -15.59
CA LEU A 40 -0.84 -13.81 -14.45
C LEU A 40 -1.30 -12.45 -13.95
N VAL A 41 -1.48 -11.48 -14.85
CA VAL A 41 -1.87 -10.11 -14.48
C VAL A 41 -3.24 -10.08 -13.81
N VAL A 42 -4.22 -10.79 -14.37
CA VAL A 42 -5.59 -10.86 -13.84
C VAL A 42 -5.63 -11.58 -12.50
N ILE A 43 -4.94 -12.72 -12.39
CA ILE A 43 -4.87 -13.51 -11.16
C ILE A 43 -4.19 -12.69 -10.05
N ARG A 44 -3.07 -12.04 -10.35
CA ARG A 44 -2.35 -11.19 -9.38
C ARG A 44 -3.20 -10.03 -8.90
N SER A 45 -3.88 -9.32 -9.79
CA SER A 45 -4.79 -8.23 -9.41
C SER A 45 -5.92 -8.73 -8.51
N ARG A 46 -6.54 -9.87 -8.86
CA ARG A 46 -7.59 -10.49 -8.04
C ARG A 46 -7.08 -10.87 -6.64
N LEU A 47 -5.87 -11.41 -6.54
CA LEU A 47 -5.25 -11.73 -5.25
C LEU A 47 -5.07 -10.47 -4.39
N TYR A 48 -4.59 -9.36 -4.97
CA TYR A 48 -4.46 -8.12 -4.22
C TYR A 48 -5.81 -7.61 -3.68
N PHE A 49 -6.87 -7.64 -4.49
CA PHE A 49 -8.20 -7.23 -4.02
C PHE A 49 -8.75 -8.15 -2.93
N LEU A 50 -8.51 -9.46 -3.00
CA LEU A 50 -8.93 -10.40 -1.96
C LEU A 50 -8.19 -10.16 -0.64
N VAL A 51 -6.87 -9.93 -0.71
CA VAL A 51 -6.07 -9.63 0.47
C VAL A 51 -6.51 -8.31 1.09
N GLU A 52 -6.67 -7.24 0.31
CA GLU A 52 -7.16 -5.95 0.82
C GLU A 52 -8.52 -6.08 1.49
N ALA A 53 -9.47 -6.77 0.86
CA ALA A 53 -10.81 -6.95 1.41
C ALA A 53 -10.79 -7.69 2.74
N GLU A 54 -10.00 -8.76 2.86
CA GLU A 54 -9.83 -9.53 4.11
C GLU A 54 -9.15 -8.72 5.21
N LEU A 55 -8.09 -7.97 4.87
CA LEU A 55 -7.42 -7.08 5.83
C LEU A 55 -8.40 -6.05 6.38
N ARG A 56 -9.18 -5.42 5.50
CA ARG A 56 -10.19 -4.44 5.88
C ARG A 56 -11.30 -5.05 6.74
N GLN A 57 -11.80 -6.23 6.39
CA GLN A 57 -12.83 -6.94 7.18
C GLN A 57 -12.34 -7.28 8.60
N ARG A 58 -11.03 -7.56 8.74
CA ARG A 58 -10.40 -7.86 10.03
C ARG A 58 -9.92 -6.62 10.78
N GLY A 59 -10.14 -5.42 10.24
CA GLY A 59 -9.70 -4.16 10.86
C GLY A 59 -8.18 -3.97 10.85
N ILE A 60 -7.46 -4.66 9.97
CA ILE A 60 -6.01 -4.50 9.81
C ILE A 60 -5.78 -3.34 8.85
N ALA A 61 -5.27 -2.22 9.39
CA ALA A 61 -4.93 -1.05 8.60
C ALA A 61 -3.66 -1.27 7.79
N ILE A 62 -3.67 -0.83 6.53
CA ILE A 62 -2.46 -0.79 5.69
C ILE A 62 -1.68 0.48 6.07
N PRO A 63 -0.40 0.36 6.44
CA PRO A 63 0.40 1.52 6.82
C PRO A 63 0.58 2.44 5.61
N TYR A 64 0.28 3.72 5.78
CA TYR A 64 0.70 4.75 4.85
C TYR A 64 2.12 5.19 5.21
N PRO A 65 2.97 5.59 4.26
CA PRO A 65 4.26 6.17 4.59
C PRO A 65 4.04 7.47 5.38
N HIS A 66 4.56 7.52 6.60
CA HIS A 66 4.60 8.73 7.39
C HIS A 66 5.81 9.55 6.94
N LEU A 67 5.58 10.81 6.55
CA LEU A 67 6.66 11.76 6.28
C LEU A 67 6.71 12.79 7.41
N ASP A 68 7.70 12.63 8.28
CA ASP A 68 7.99 13.63 9.31
C ASP A 68 8.87 14.74 8.74
N LEU A 69 8.34 15.97 8.71
CA LEU A 69 9.04 17.14 8.21
C LEU A 69 9.66 17.95 9.36
N ALA A 70 10.98 17.94 9.46
CA ALA A 70 11.72 18.80 10.37
C ALA A 70 12.05 20.15 9.70
N LEU A 71 11.33 21.21 10.09
CA LEU A 71 11.56 22.57 9.58
C LEU A 71 12.68 23.26 10.38
N ARG A 72 13.72 23.73 9.68
CA ARG A 72 14.83 24.48 10.30
C ARG A 72 14.53 25.96 10.53
N ASN A 73 13.54 26.51 9.83
CA ASN A 73 13.12 27.90 9.92
C ASN A 73 11.58 27.97 9.68
N PRO A 74 10.77 27.70 10.71
CA PRO A 74 9.31 27.81 10.62
C PRO A 74 8.82 29.26 10.54
N GLU A 75 9.63 30.24 10.93
CA GLU A 75 9.27 31.66 10.93
C GLU A 75 9.06 32.25 9.53
N VAL A 76 9.72 31.70 8.50
CA VAL A 76 9.50 32.06 7.08
C VAL A 76 8.13 31.60 6.57
N LEU A 77 7.48 30.66 7.24
CA LEU A 77 6.12 30.22 6.89
C LEU A 77 5.03 31.12 7.50
N ARG A 78 5.39 32.18 8.22
CA ARG A 78 4.41 33.17 8.67
C ARG A 78 3.85 33.85 7.41
N PRO A 79 2.56 33.69 7.08
CA PRO A 79 1.98 34.50 6.03
C PRO A 79 2.08 35.95 6.49
N ASP A 80 2.72 36.79 5.67
CA ASP A 80 2.64 38.24 5.80
C ASP A 80 1.19 38.66 5.55
N TRP A 81 0.37 38.51 6.59
CA TRP A 81 -0.99 39.02 6.59
C TRP A 81 -0.90 40.52 6.62
N HIS A 82 -1.02 41.14 5.45
CA HIS A 82 -1.26 42.57 5.30
C HIS A 82 -2.77 42.80 5.26
N PRO A 83 -3.42 43.26 6.34
CA PRO A 83 -4.82 43.64 6.29
C PRO A 83 -4.93 44.94 5.50
N ASN A 84 -5.10 44.82 4.18
CA ASN A 84 -5.73 45.78 3.29
C ASN A 84 -5.29 47.26 3.48
N GLU A 85 -4.22 47.66 2.82
CA GLU A 85 -3.97 49.08 2.54
C GLU A 85 -5.13 49.67 1.71
N GLY A 86 -5.81 50.67 2.29
CA GLY A 86 -6.63 51.62 1.54
C GLY A 86 -8.10 51.25 1.36
N ARG A 87 -8.93 51.57 2.35
CA ARG A 87 -10.32 51.97 2.09
C ARG A 87 -10.50 53.41 2.59
N PRO A 88 -10.68 54.42 1.71
CA PRO A 88 -11.02 55.75 2.19
C PRO A 88 -12.39 55.69 2.86
N ALA A 89 -12.49 56.28 4.06
CA ALA A 89 -13.76 56.50 4.73
C ALA A 89 -14.62 57.43 3.86
N GLY A 90 -15.69 56.90 3.27
CA GLY A 90 -16.71 57.71 2.62
C GLY A 90 -17.51 58.50 3.67
N PRO A 91 -17.92 59.74 3.38
CA PRO A 91 -18.61 60.59 4.35
C PRO A 91 -20.03 60.08 4.64
N CYS A 92 -20.45 60.31 5.89
CA CYS A 92 -21.72 59.91 6.50
C CYS A 92 -22.97 60.36 5.73
#